data_AF-A0A2P4XKJ1-F1
#
_entry.id   AF-A0A2P4XKJ1-F1
#
_cell.length_a   1.000
_cell.length_b   1.000
_cell.length_c   1.000
_cell.angle_alpha   90.00
_cell.angle_beta   90.00
_cell.angle_gamma   90.00
#
_symmetry.space_group_name_H-M   'P 1'
#
loop_
_entity.id
_entity.type
_entity.pdbx_description
1 polymer ?
#
loop_
_entity_poly.entity_id
_entity_poly.type
_entity_poly.pdbx_seq_one_letter_code
_entity_poly.pdbx_strand_id
1 'polypeptide(L)'
;MPSYSQEPEDAQRAAKARGSHLRVHFKHCREVSHAIKGMPLNKAKTFLQAVLEYKQAVPFTKFTGGCGRHGQGKLRGAAGDKCKWPQKATKIILDLVKNA
;
A
#
# COMPACT_ATOMS: atom_id res chain seq x y z
N MET A 1 21.38 -11.68 6.95
CA MET A 1 20.13 -11.26 6.30
C MET A 1 19.25 -10.59 7.35
N PRO A 2 18.69 -9.38 7.15
CA PRO A 2 17.99 -8.71 8.24
C PRO A 2 16.70 -9.47 8.59
N SER A 3 16.49 -9.76 9.86
CA SER A 3 15.33 -10.50 10.38
C SER A 3 14.02 -9.71 10.18
N TYR A 4 12.90 -10.43 10.09
CA TYR A 4 11.58 -9.80 10.14
C TYR A 4 11.30 -9.32 11.56
N SER A 5 10.67 -8.15 11.69
CA SER A 5 10.35 -7.58 13.01
C SER A 5 9.17 -8.27 13.70
N GLN A 6 8.33 -8.97 12.92
CA GLN A 6 7.16 -9.68 13.42
C GLN A 6 7.13 -11.08 12.80
N GLU A 7 6.99 -12.08 13.65
CA GLU A 7 6.83 -13.47 13.26
C GLU A 7 5.35 -13.84 13.21
N PRO A 8 4.90 -14.61 12.20
CA PRO A 8 3.53 -15.11 12.16
C PRO A 8 3.32 -16.17 13.26
N GLU A 9 2.11 -16.24 13.81
CA GLU A 9 1.73 -17.29 14.76
C GLU A 9 1.82 -18.68 14.10
N ASP A 10 1.32 -18.81 12.87
CA ASP A 10 1.38 -20.03 12.07
C ASP A 10 2.36 -19.89 10.90
N ALA A 11 3.57 -20.43 11.02
CA ALA A 11 4.59 -20.36 9.96
C ALA A 11 4.18 -21.10 8.67
N GLN A 12 3.36 -22.16 8.77
CA GLN A 12 2.92 -22.95 7.61
C GLN A 12 1.82 -22.26 6.78
N ARG A 13 1.03 -21.38 7.40
CA ARG A 13 -0.10 -20.70 6.77
C ARG A 13 0.22 -19.26 6.36
N ALA A 14 1.44 -18.81 6.62
CA ALA A 14 1.89 -17.46 6.34
C ALA A 14 2.94 -17.45 5.22
N ALA A 15 2.84 -16.46 4.34
CA ALA A 15 3.85 -16.16 3.34
C ALA A 15 4.63 -14.90 3.73
N LYS A 16 5.94 -14.89 3.46
CA LYS A 16 6.82 -13.75 3.70
C LYS A 16 7.44 -13.29 2.38
N ALA A 17 7.30 -12.01 2.06
CA ALA A 17 7.95 -11.39 0.91
C ALA A 17 8.66 -10.09 1.33
N ARG A 18 9.76 -9.77 0.64
CA ARG A 18 10.60 -8.60 0.95
C ARG A 18 11.25 -8.03 -0.30
N GLY A 19 11.30 -6.70 -0.39
CA GLY A 19 12.18 -5.97 -1.30
C GLY A 19 13.13 -5.06 -0.51
N SER A 20 14.42 -5.07 -0.84
CA SER A 20 15.44 -4.23 -0.20
C SER A 20 16.07 -3.27 -1.22
N HIS A 21 16.51 -2.09 -0.76
CA HIS A 21 17.18 -1.09 -1.61
C HIS A 21 16.39 -0.69 -2.88
N LEU A 22 15.07 -0.65 -2.77
CA LEU A 22 14.18 -0.29 -3.87
C LEU A 22 14.26 1.21 -4.18
N ARG A 23 14.38 1.57 -5.46
CA ARG A 23 14.38 2.97 -5.94
C ARG A 23 12.96 3.55 -5.96
N VAL A 24 12.36 3.74 -4.79
CA VAL A 24 11.02 4.30 -4.61
C VAL A 24 10.97 5.31 -3.48
N HIS A 25 10.03 6.24 -3.57
CA HIS A 25 9.84 7.25 -2.55
C HIS A 25 9.22 6.62 -1.29
N PHE A 26 9.99 6.57 -0.21
CA PHE A 26 9.63 5.93 1.05
C PHE A 26 8.25 6.32 1.57
N LYS A 27 7.91 7.61 1.55
CA LYS A 27 6.62 8.11 2.07
C LYS A 27 5.43 7.48 1.34
N HIS A 28 5.56 7.24 0.04
CA HIS A 28 4.48 6.64 -0.75
C HIS A 28 4.33 5.15 -0.46
N CYS A 29 5.45 4.42 -0.32
CA CYS A 29 5.42 3.02 0.05
C CYS A 29 4.74 2.80 1.41
N ARG A 30 5.03 3.64 2.40
CA ARG A 30 4.38 3.56 3.71
C ARG A 30 2.85 3.72 3.62
N GLU A 31 2.36 4.70 2.89
CA GLU A 31 0.91 4.94 2.76
C GLU A 31 0.21 3.82 2.00
N VAL A 32 0.81 3.30 0.92
CA VAL A 32 0.26 2.17 0.16
C VAL A 32 0.23 0.89 1.01
N SER A 33 1.32 0.56 1.69
CA SER A 33 1.39 -0.61 2.58
C SER A 33 0.41 -0.49 3.75
N HIS A 34 0.24 0.72 4.29
CA HIS A 34 -0.75 0.98 5.34
C HIS A 34 -2.18 0.80 4.82
N ALA A 35 -2.46 1.22 3.59
CA ALA A 35 -3.79 1.10 3.00
C ALA A 35 -4.22 -0.35 2.78
N ILE A 36 -3.29 -1.28 2.51
CA ILE A 36 -3.61 -2.70 2.31
C ILE A 36 -3.54 -3.54 3.59
N LYS A 37 -3.07 -2.97 4.71
CA LYS A 37 -2.93 -3.69 5.97
C LYS A 37 -4.30 -4.20 6.45
N GLY A 38 -4.40 -5.50 6.73
CA GLY A 38 -5.64 -6.13 7.20
C GLY A 38 -6.66 -6.44 6.09
N MET A 39 -6.35 -6.18 4.82
CA MET A 39 -7.20 -6.59 3.71
C MET A 39 -6.96 -8.06 3.32
N PRO A 40 -7.99 -8.79 2.86
CA PRO A 40 -7.78 -10.11 2.26
C PRO A 40 -7.02 -9.99 0.94
N LEU A 41 -6.19 -10.98 0.62
CA LEU A 41 -5.22 -10.95 -0.49
C LEU A 41 -5.86 -10.56 -1.83
N ASN A 42 -7.01 -11.16 -2.17
CA ASN A 42 -7.71 -10.90 -3.44
C ASN A 42 -8.22 -9.44 -3.53
N LYS A 43 -8.69 -8.89 -2.40
CA LYS A 43 -9.14 -7.49 -2.32
C LYS A 43 -7.95 -6.52 -2.39
N ALA A 44 -6.81 -6.89 -1.80
CA ALA A 44 -5.59 -6.10 -1.90
C ALA A 44 -5.08 -6.05 -3.36
N LYS A 45 -5.02 -7.19 -4.06
CA LYS A 45 -4.59 -7.26 -5.47
C LYS A 45 -5.49 -6.41 -6.38
N THR A 46 -6.81 -6.56 -6.25
CA THR A 46 -7.78 -5.77 -7.03
C THR A 46 -7.71 -4.28 -6.70
N PHE A 47 -7.53 -3.91 -5.42
CA PHE A 47 -7.35 -2.53 -5.02
C PHE A 47 -6.10 -1.91 -5.64
N LEU A 48 -4.94 -2.57 -5.53
CA LEU A 48 -3.69 -2.06 -6.07
C LEU A 48 -3.76 -1.90 -7.59
N GLN A 49 -4.42 -2.83 -8.29
CA GLN A 49 -4.67 -2.70 -9.73
C GLN A 49 -5.58 -1.51 -10.06
N ALA A 50 -6.67 -1.31 -9.31
CA ALA A 50 -7.56 -0.17 -9.47
C ALA A 50 -6.87 1.18 -9.18
N VAL A 51 -5.87 1.21 -8.30
CA VAL A 51 -5.04 2.40 -8.06
C VAL A 51 -4.14 2.71 -9.25
N LEU A 52 -3.56 1.68 -9.90
CA LEU A 52 -2.79 1.87 -11.12
C LEU A 52 -3.66 2.44 -12.25
N GLU A 53 -4.92 2.02 -12.32
CA GLU A 53 -5.93 2.52 -13.26
C GLU A 53 -6.58 3.85 -12.86
N TYR A 54 -6.12 4.50 -11.77
CA TYR A 54 -6.69 5.75 -11.22
C TYR A 54 -8.16 5.67 -10.78
N LYS A 55 -8.76 4.48 -10.75
CA LYS A 55 -10.15 4.24 -10.34
C LYS A 55 -10.34 4.36 -8.83
N GLN A 56 -9.31 4.04 -8.05
CA GLN A 56 -9.31 4.22 -6.60
C GLN A 56 -8.04 4.97 -6.17
N ALA A 57 -8.14 5.73 -5.08
CA ALA A 57 -7.02 6.49 -4.54
C ALA A 57 -6.47 5.86 -3.24
N VAL A 58 -5.19 6.11 -2.98
CA VAL A 58 -4.54 5.71 -1.73
C VAL A 58 -4.72 6.85 -0.72
N PRO A 59 -5.31 6.59 0.46
CA PRO A 59 -5.43 7.59 1.51
C PRO A 59 -4.06 7.92 2.08
N PHE A 60 -3.73 9.21 2.20
CA PHE A 60 -2.49 9.66 2.84
C PHE A 60 -2.81 10.07 4.27
N THR A 61 -2.20 9.40 5.25
CA THR A 61 -2.49 9.55 6.68
C THR A 61 -1.37 10.24 7.44
N LYS A 62 -0.11 9.80 7.28
CA LYS A 62 1.04 10.38 8.01
C LYS A 62 1.69 11.51 7.22
N PHE A 63 1.93 11.29 5.93
CA PHE A 63 2.67 12.24 5.09
C PHE A 63 1.73 13.16 4.29
N THR A 64 1.01 14.04 4.97
CA THR A 64 -0.09 14.81 4.37
C THR A 64 0.27 16.23 3.91
N GLY A 65 1.52 16.66 4.07
CA GLY A 65 2.00 17.98 3.62
C GLY A 65 1.89 18.12 2.09
N GLY A 66 1.24 19.18 1.62
CA GLY A 66 1.04 19.43 0.19
C GLY A 66 0.23 18.33 -0.54
N CYS A 67 -0.60 17.58 0.18
CA CYS A 67 -1.48 16.59 -0.43
C CYS A 67 -2.79 17.23 -0.89
N GLY A 68 -3.09 17.11 -2.19
CA GLY A 68 -4.39 17.51 -2.74
C GLY A 68 -5.54 16.71 -2.12
N ARG A 69 -6.73 17.30 -2.19
CA ARG A 69 -7.98 16.69 -1.73
C ARG A 69 -8.75 16.17 -2.94
N HIS A 70 -9.44 15.04 -2.80
CA HIS A 70 -10.23 14.48 -3.88
C HIS A 70 -11.43 13.69 -3.33
N GLY A 71 -12.54 13.64 -4.06
CA GLY A 71 -13.76 12.93 -3.64
C GLY A 71 -13.54 11.42 -3.40
N GLN A 72 -12.57 10.81 -4.09
CA GLN A 72 -12.16 9.42 -3.82
C GLN A 72 -11.52 9.22 -2.43
N GLY A 73 -10.88 10.26 -1.88
CA GLY A 73 -10.36 10.25 -0.52
C GLY A 73 -11.48 10.15 0.52
N LYS A 74 -12.61 10.84 0.27
CA LYS A 74 -13.81 10.79 1.10
C LYS A 74 -14.42 9.39 1.20
N LEU A 75 -14.49 8.68 0.06
CA LEU A 75 -15.00 7.30 -0.01
C LEU A 75 -14.18 6.32 0.85
N ARG A 76 -12.91 6.64 1.12
CA ARG A 76 -12.00 5.82 1.93
C ARG A 76 -11.83 6.36 3.36
N GLY A 77 -12.59 7.37 3.76
CA GLY A 77 -12.48 7.99 5.09
C GLY A 77 -11.11 8.63 5.33
N ALA A 78 -10.43 9.11 4.27
CA ALA A 78 -9.13 9.75 4.42
C ALA A 78 -9.26 11.07 5.20
N ALA A 79 -8.37 11.31 6.16
CA ALA A 79 -8.39 12.53 6.96
C ALA A 79 -8.23 13.78 6.05
N GLY A 80 -9.28 14.60 5.99
CA GLY A 80 -9.34 15.79 5.15
C GLY A 80 -9.40 15.49 3.65
N ASP A 81 -9.94 14.31 3.27
CA ASP A 81 -10.10 13.85 1.88
C ASP A 81 -8.79 13.80 1.09
N LYS A 82 -7.66 13.67 1.79
CA LYS A 82 -6.32 13.71 1.22
C LYS A 82 -5.93 12.35 0.65
N CYS A 83 -5.72 12.29 -0.65
CA CYS A 83 -5.30 11.06 -1.32
C CYS A 83 -4.41 11.35 -2.54
N LYS A 84 -3.66 10.32 -2.98
CA LYS A 84 -2.86 10.34 -4.21
C LYS A 84 -2.88 8.97 -4.89
N TRP A 85 -2.34 8.92 -6.10
CA TRP A 85 -2.13 7.70 -6.89
C TRP A 85 -0.61 7.46 -7.08
N PRO A 86 0.08 6.90 -6.07
CA PRO A 86 1.52 6.69 -6.14
C PRO A 86 1.92 5.50 -7.03
N GLN A 87 1.88 5.69 -8.35
CA GLN A 87 2.07 4.66 -9.38
C GLN A 87 3.30 3.75 -9.15
N LYS A 88 4.48 4.33 -8.96
CA LYS A 88 5.74 3.57 -8.80
C LYS A 88 5.74 2.69 -7.55
N ALA A 89 5.21 3.20 -6.43
CA ALA A 89 5.16 2.46 -5.17
C ALA A 89 4.13 1.33 -5.24
N THR A 90 2.95 1.62 -5.79
CA THR A 90 1.87 0.64 -5.99
C THR A 90 2.33 -0.53 -6.86
N LYS A 91 3.07 -0.27 -7.95
CA LYS A 91 3.58 -1.32 -8.83
C LYS A 91 4.51 -2.30 -8.09
N ILE A 92 5.44 -1.80 -7.29
CA ILE A 92 6.38 -2.65 -6.54
C ILE A 92 5.67 -3.43 -5.44
N ILE A 93 4.72 -2.81 -4.73
CA ILE A 93 3.96 -3.49 -3.69
C ILE A 93 3.06 -4.57 -4.30
N LEU A 94 2.46 -4.32 -5.45
CA LEU A 94 1.68 -5.33 -6.18
C LEU A 94 2.56 -6.54 -6.55
N ASP A 95 3.79 -6.29 -7.01
CA ASP A 95 4.73 -7.34 -7.36
C ASP A 95 5.11 -8.20 -6.14
N LEU A 96 5.40 -7.55 -5.00
CA LEU A 96 5.66 -8.24 -3.72
C LEU A 96 4.46 -9.09 -3.26
N VAL A 97 3.23 -8.59 -3.43
CA VAL A 97 1.99 -9.28 -3.05
C VAL A 97 1.62 -10.41 -4.03
N LYS A 98 2.15 -10.39 -5.25
CA LYS A 98 2.02 -11.50 -6.21
C LYS A 98 3.01 -12.61 -5.94
N ASN A 99 4.20 -12.27 -5.44
CA ASN A 99 5.27 -13.21 -5.12
C ASN A 99 5.10 -13.86 -3.73
N ALA A 100 4.36 -13.23 -2.82
CA ALA A 100 3.95 -13.81 -1.53
C ALA A 100 2.83 -14.84 -1.72
#